data_AF-A0A4V3RV99-F1
#
_entry.id   AF-A0A4V3RV99-F1
#
_cell.length_a   1.000
_cell.length_b   1.000
_cell.length_c   1.000
_cell.angle_alpha   90.00
_cell.angle_beta   90.00
_cell.angle_gamma   90.00
#
_symmetry.space_group_name_H-M   'P 1'
#
loop_
_entity.id
_entity.type
_entity.pdbx_description
1 polymer ?
#
loop_
_entity_poly.entity_id
_entity_poly.type
_entity_poly.pdbx_seq_one_letter_code
_entity_poly.pdbx_strand_id
1 'polypeptide(L)'
;MFEEGMSSNELLDEYRLDLADIQEKTVRFDNSEYVTRYLWKRHKQPTVILTKVFTSFRGNSYLGILIYFQTGAGKSKKWDWSSFHIGLMNTGKGISAIAFYTESRQAIKFNPHFFHRYKERFMEVCDWQIRGQLTTSKNIIDVIAIYMKRNLTMTWIETKSVFRNKIHIFGPVNDGVALLQWDKQRKLLQANTFVTMNMLDEKQTEMVKYAKIYFSLSKAQRKKFRFPDFISND
;
A
#
# COMPACT_ATOMS: atom_id res chain seq x y z
N MET A 1 -3.52 -11.95 17.58
CA MET A 1 -3.05 -10.56 17.49
C MET A 1 -1.84 -10.54 16.57
N PHE A 2 -1.58 -9.47 15.81
CA PHE A 2 -0.39 -9.40 14.96
C PHE A 2 0.90 -9.40 15.77
N GLU A 3 1.84 -10.27 15.40
CA GLU A 3 3.14 -10.41 16.06
C GLU A 3 4.30 -10.31 15.08
N GLU A 4 5.43 -9.78 15.55
CA GLU A 4 6.59 -9.50 14.70
C GLU A 4 7.20 -10.75 14.06
N GLY A 5 7.03 -11.92 14.69
CA GLY A 5 7.52 -13.22 14.25
C GLY A 5 6.77 -13.82 13.04
N MET A 6 5.50 -13.45 12.85
CA MET A 6 4.57 -14.11 11.94
C MET A 6 5.01 -14.09 10.46
N SER A 7 4.73 -15.19 9.77
CA SER A 7 4.82 -15.35 8.32
C SER A 7 3.70 -14.62 7.59
N SER A 8 3.81 -14.48 6.26
CA SER A 8 2.79 -13.82 5.43
C SER A 8 1.42 -14.50 5.52
N ASN A 9 1.38 -15.81 5.77
CA ASN A 9 0.12 -16.56 5.90
C ASN A 9 -0.52 -16.34 7.27
N GLU A 10 0.24 -16.40 8.36
CA GLU A 10 -0.26 -16.15 9.71
C GLU A 10 -0.82 -14.73 9.84
N LEU A 11 -0.14 -13.73 9.25
CA LEU A 11 -0.65 -12.37 9.18
C LEU A 11 -1.98 -12.28 8.40
N LEU A 12 -2.13 -13.05 7.31
CA LEU A 12 -3.36 -13.07 6.52
C LEU A 12 -4.50 -13.77 7.29
N ASP A 13 -4.20 -14.85 8.00
CA ASP A 13 -5.18 -15.57 8.80
C ASP A 13 -5.68 -14.73 9.99
N GLU A 14 -4.79 -14.00 10.65
CA GLU A 14 -5.17 -13.01 11.66
C GLU A 14 -6.10 -11.93 11.10
N TYR A 15 -5.84 -11.44 9.88
CA TYR A 15 -6.74 -10.50 9.22
C TYR A 15 -8.09 -11.11 8.87
N ARG A 16 -8.14 -12.36 8.40
CA ARG A 16 -9.39 -13.07 8.07
C ARG A 16 -10.29 -13.23 9.27
N LEU A 17 -9.73 -13.51 10.45
CA LEU A 17 -10.48 -13.64 11.70
C LEU A 17 -11.14 -12.31 12.11
N ASP A 18 -10.51 -11.18 11.80
CA ASP A 18 -10.99 -9.85 12.18
C ASP A 18 -11.87 -9.20 11.08
N LEU A 19 -11.93 -9.79 9.89
CA LEU A 19 -12.49 -9.15 8.69
C LEU A 19 -13.96 -8.73 8.87
N ALA A 20 -14.81 -9.60 9.42
CA ALA A 20 -16.24 -9.31 9.58
C ALA A 20 -16.48 -8.12 10.52
N ASP A 21 -15.77 -8.08 11.65
CA ASP A 21 -15.83 -6.98 12.62
C ASP A 21 -15.34 -5.66 12.01
N ILE A 22 -14.20 -5.71 11.31
CA ILE A 22 -13.63 -4.52 10.66
C ILE A 22 -14.55 -4.01 9.55
N GLN A 23 -15.21 -4.89 8.78
CA GLN A 23 -16.21 -4.51 7.79
C GLN A 23 -17.42 -3.84 8.45
N GLU A 24 -17.96 -4.41 9.53
CA GLU A 24 -19.08 -3.83 10.27
C GLU A 24 -18.75 -2.42 10.78
N LYS A 25 -17.58 -2.24 11.39
CA LYS A 25 -17.11 -0.93 11.87
C LYS A 25 -16.89 0.07 10.74
N THR A 26 -16.45 -0.40 9.58
CA THR A 26 -16.27 0.44 8.39
C THR A 26 -17.61 0.95 7.87
N VAL A 27 -18.62 0.07 7.77
CA VAL A 27 -19.99 0.43 7.35
C VAL A 27 -20.63 1.39 8.35
N ARG A 28 -20.45 1.18 9.66
CA ARG A 28 -20.94 2.13 10.68
C ARG A 28 -20.28 3.50 10.56
N PHE A 29 -18.98 3.55 10.26
CA PHE A 29 -18.27 4.81 10.06
C PHE A 29 -18.71 5.52 8.78
N ASP A 30 -18.88 4.81 7.68
CA ASP A 30 -19.43 5.32 6.41
C ASP A 30 -20.80 5.99 6.63
N ASN A 31 -21.69 5.35 7.40
CA ASN A 31 -23.02 5.88 7.72
C ASN A 31 -23.02 7.00 8.79
N SER A 32 -21.85 7.44 9.25
CA SER A 32 -21.78 8.49 10.27
C SER A 32 -22.04 9.88 9.70
N GLU A 33 -22.62 10.75 10.52
CA GLU A 33 -22.85 12.16 10.15
C GLU A 33 -21.54 12.88 9.78
N TYR A 34 -20.43 12.47 10.38
CA TYR A 34 -19.09 12.97 10.03
C TYR A 34 -18.79 12.76 8.54
N VAL A 35 -18.99 11.53 8.03
CA VAL A 35 -18.74 11.20 6.63
C VAL A 35 -19.69 11.98 5.72
N THR A 36 -20.97 12.04 6.06
CA THR A 36 -21.96 12.83 5.29
C THR A 36 -21.53 14.29 5.14
N ARG A 37 -21.17 14.95 6.25
CA ARG A 37 -20.70 16.35 6.23
C ARG A 37 -19.38 16.48 5.47
N TYR A 38 -18.47 15.52 5.60
CA TYR A 38 -17.17 15.54 4.93
C TYR A 38 -17.30 15.45 3.41
N LEU A 39 -18.17 14.56 2.92
CA LEU A 39 -18.45 14.38 1.49
C LEU A 39 -19.22 15.56 0.91
N TRP A 40 -20.17 16.13 1.64
CA TRP A 40 -20.90 17.32 1.22
C TRP A 40 -19.98 18.51 0.93
N LYS A 41 -18.99 18.75 1.81
CA LYS A 41 -17.96 19.78 1.60
C LYS A 41 -17.08 19.54 0.36
N ARG A 42 -17.06 18.31 -0.16
CA ARG A 42 -16.22 17.88 -1.29
C ARG A 42 -17.05 17.40 -2.49
N HIS A 43 -18.32 17.79 -2.58
CA HIS A 43 -19.24 17.40 -3.66
C HIS A 43 -18.77 17.78 -5.08
N LYS A 44 -17.76 18.65 -5.23
CA LYS A 44 -17.17 19.00 -6.53
C LYS A 44 -16.03 18.07 -6.94
N GLN A 45 -15.48 17.28 -6.02
CA GLN A 45 -14.38 16.37 -6.31
C GLN A 45 -14.94 15.05 -6.89
N PRO A 46 -14.34 14.48 -7.94
CA PRO A 46 -14.79 13.22 -8.51
C PRO A 46 -14.48 12.03 -7.60
N THR A 47 -13.42 12.14 -6.80
CA THR A 47 -12.97 11.10 -5.87
C THR A 47 -12.46 11.76 -4.59
N VAL A 48 -12.78 11.14 -3.46
CA VAL A 48 -12.43 11.61 -2.12
C VAL A 48 -11.96 10.42 -1.30
N ILE A 49 -10.85 10.57 -0.57
CA ILE A 49 -10.34 9.50 0.30
C ILE A 49 -10.38 9.96 1.76
N LEU A 50 -10.92 9.08 2.61
CA LEU A 50 -10.95 9.20 4.06
C LEU A 50 -10.15 8.08 4.70
N THR A 51 -9.54 8.35 5.84
CA THR A 51 -8.81 7.34 6.61
C THR A 51 -9.26 7.33 8.05
N LYS A 52 -9.41 6.14 8.64
CA LYS A 52 -9.79 5.96 10.04
C LYS A 52 -9.09 4.75 10.62
N VAL A 53 -8.59 4.87 11.84
CA VAL A 53 -8.09 3.71 12.60
C VAL A 53 -9.27 3.02 13.28
N PHE A 54 -9.37 1.72 13.07
CA PHE A 54 -10.30 0.80 13.71
C PHE A 54 -9.53 -0.17 14.58
N THR A 55 -10.12 -0.61 15.69
CA THR A 55 -9.56 -1.66 16.53
C THR A 55 -10.54 -2.82 16.53
N SER A 56 -10.08 -4.03 16.23
CA SER A 56 -10.92 -5.22 16.24
C SER A 56 -11.26 -5.64 17.67
N PHE A 57 -12.26 -6.50 17.86
CA PHE A 57 -12.56 -7.11 19.16
C PHE A 57 -11.39 -7.91 19.73
N ARG A 58 -10.54 -8.47 18.85
CA ARG A 58 -9.32 -9.19 19.21
C ARG A 58 -8.13 -8.26 19.52
N GLY A 59 -8.34 -6.95 19.48
CA GLY A 59 -7.35 -5.92 19.85
C GLY A 59 -6.37 -5.53 18.74
N ASN A 60 -6.50 -6.10 17.53
CA ASN A 60 -5.68 -5.67 16.39
C ASN A 60 -6.13 -4.30 15.90
N SER A 61 -5.17 -3.47 15.49
CA SER A 61 -5.48 -2.15 14.93
C SER A 61 -5.36 -2.18 13.41
N TYR A 62 -6.25 -1.47 12.73
CA TYR A 62 -6.33 -1.38 11.28
C TYR A 62 -6.51 0.07 10.85
N LEU A 63 -5.68 0.52 9.93
CA LEU A 63 -5.93 1.75 9.18
C LEU A 63 -6.88 1.41 8.02
N GLY A 64 -8.14 1.84 8.13
CA GLY A 64 -9.09 1.80 7.04
C GLY A 64 -8.90 3.00 6.11
N ILE A 65 -8.92 2.73 4.80
CA ILE A 65 -8.85 3.69 3.72
C ILE A 65 -10.15 3.56 2.93
N LEU A 66 -11.03 4.56 3.05
CA LEU A 66 -12.33 4.59 2.39
C LEU A 66 -12.24 5.54 1.20
N ILE A 67 -12.50 5.03 0.00
CA ILE A 67 -12.43 5.74 -1.26
C ILE A 67 -13.85 5.93 -1.76
N TYR A 68 -14.27 7.18 -1.85
CA TYR A 68 -15.56 7.60 -2.36
C TYR A 68 -15.38 8.14 -3.76
N PHE A 69 -16.26 7.73 -4.67
CA PHE A 69 -16.25 8.20 -6.05
C PHE A 69 -17.67 8.56 -6.47
N GLN A 70 -17.79 9.64 -7.24
CA GLN A 70 -19.09 10.06 -7.76
C GLN A 70 -19.51 9.15 -8.90
N THR A 71 -20.73 8.62 -8.81
CA THR A 71 -21.38 7.89 -9.89
C THR A 71 -22.70 8.56 -10.26
N GLY A 72 -23.21 8.26 -11.46
CA GLY A 72 -24.41 8.91 -12.01
C GLY A 72 -24.14 10.28 -12.65
N ALA A 73 -25.18 10.84 -13.27
CA ALA A 73 -25.11 12.10 -14.03
C ALA A 73 -26.20 13.10 -13.59
N GLY A 74 -25.86 14.39 -13.60
CA GLY A 74 -26.79 15.47 -13.23
C GLY A 74 -27.39 15.29 -11.84
N LYS A 75 -28.72 15.25 -11.76
CA LYS A 75 -29.47 15.08 -10.50
C LYS A 75 -29.36 13.67 -9.88
N SER A 76 -28.84 12.69 -10.63
CA SER A 76 -28.62 11.31 -10.14
C SER A 76 -27.24 11.09 -9.53
N LYS A 77 -26.43 12.15 -9.39
CA LYS A 77 -25.11 12.06 -8.76
C LYS A 77 -25.23 11.56 -7.33
N LYS A 78 -24.53 10.47 -7.03
CA LYS A 78 -24.40 9.90 -5.69
C LYS A 78 -22.95 9.51 -5.42
N TRP A 79 -22.66 9.26 -4.15
CA TRP A 79 -21.39 8.68 -3.74
C TRP A 79 -21.54 7.16 -3.69
N ASP A 80 -20.70 6.46 -4.43
CA ASP A 80 -20.40 5.06 -4.17
C ASP A 80 -19.01 4.98 -3.50
N TRP A 81 -18.71 3.87 -2.83
CA TRP A 81 -17.46 3.73 -2.10
C TRP A 81 -16.88 2.32 -2.12
N SER A 82 -15.59 2.26 -1.83
CA SER A 82 -14.83 1.03 -1.58
C SER A 82 -13.88 1.26 -0.42
N SER A 83 -13.42 0.19 0.24
CA SER A 83 -12.46 0.31 1.35
C SER A 83 -11.35 -0.72 1.32
N PHE A 84 -10.20 -0.32 1.84
CA PHE A 84 -9.05 -1.18 2.09
C PHE A 84 -8.62 -1.06 3.55
N HIS A 85 -8.13 -2.14 4.13
CA HIS A 85 -7.64 -2.16 5.51
C HIS A 85 -6.18 -2.55 5.54
N ILE A 86 -5.40 -1.77 6.28
CA ILE A 86 -3.97 -2.00 6.48
C ILE A 86 -3.79 -2.33 7.96
N GLY A 87 -3.26 -3.53 8.25
CA GLY A 87 -2.96 -3.92 9.63
C GLY A 87 -1.88 -3.01 10.21
N LEU A 88 -2.03 -2.61 11.47
CA LEU A 88 -1.06 -1.82 12.22
C LEU A 88 -0.51 -2.69 13.34
N MET A 89 0.79 -2.91 13.34
CA MET A 89 1.47 -3.77 14.30
C MET A 89 2.55 -3.00 15.04
N ASN A 90 2.45 -2.94 16.36
CA ASN A 90 3.51 -2.40 17.20
C ASN A 90 4.71 -3.35 17.18
N THR A 91 5.90 -2.80 16.98
CA THR A 91 7.17 -3.52 17.07
C THR A 91 8.10 -2.76 18.00
N GLY A 92 9.21 -3.39 18.43
CA GLY A 92 10.24 -2.69 19.22
C GLY A 92 10.87 -1.49 18.51
N LYS A 93 10.67 -1.35 17.19
CA LYS A 93 11.22 -0.28 16.35
C LYS A 93 10.16 0.74 15.87
N GLY A 94 8.92 0.64 16.36
CA GLY A 94 7.80 1.49 15.96
C GLY A 94 6.67 0.71 15.27
N ILE A 95 5.78 1.42 14.58
CA ILE A 95 4.58 0.83 13.96
C ILE A 95 4.92 0.31 12.56
N SER A 96 4.73 -1.00 12.36
CA SER A 96 4.73 -1.63 11.05
C SER A 96 3.33 -1.58 10.43
N ALA A 97 3.27 -1.52 9.10
CA ALA A 97 2.02 -1.67 8.37
C ALA A 97 1.97 -3.04 7.68
N ILE A 98 0.80 -3.64 7.57
CA ILE A 98 0.59 -4.93 6.92
C ILE A 98 -0.47 -4.75 5.84
N ALA A 99 -0.07 -4.89 4.58
CA ALA A 99 -0.99 -4.85 3.45
C ALA A 99 -1.41 -6.27 3.05
N PHE A 100 -2.71 -6.47 2.81
CA PHE A 100 -3.29 -7.76 2.43
C PHE A 100 -3.71 -7.70 0.96
N TYR A 101 -2.96 -8.37 0.08
CA TYR A 101 -3.30 -8.42 -1.34
C TYR A 101 -4.05 -9.72 -1.65
N THR A 102 -5.32 -9.59 -2.02
CA THR A 102 -6.24 -10.70 -2.28
C THR A 102 -5.76 -11.61 -3.40
N GLU A 103 -5.14 -11.06 -4.45
CA GLU A 103 -4.65 -11.83 -5.60
C GLU A 103 -3.38 -12.66 -5.29
N SER A 104 -2.50 -12.15 -4.44
CA SER A 104 -1.21 -12.81 -4.15
C SER A 104 -1.28 -13.81 -3.01
N ARG A 105 -2.40 -13.84 -2.25
CA ARG A 105 -2.54 -14.62 -1.01
C ARG A 105 -1.39 -14.40 -0.01
N GLN A 106 -0.72 -13.26 -0.08
CA GLN A 106 0.41 -12.93 0.78
C GLN A 106 0.19 -11.57 1.44
N ALA A 107 0.42 -11.52 2.75
CA ALA A 107 0.56 -10.27 3.46
C ALA A 107 1.97 -9.70 3.23
N ILE A 108 2.06 -8.38 3.04
CA ILE A 108 3.32 -7.65 2.95
C ILE A 108 3.49 -6.83 4.21
N LYS A 109 4.56 -7.10 4.95
CA LYS A 109 4.93 -6.32 6.14
C LYS A 109 5.85 -5.17 5.75
N PHE A 110 5.38 -3.95 5.90
CA PHE A 110 6.19 -2.74 5.77
C PHE A 110 6.78 -2.40 7.14
N ASN A 111 8.11 -2.45 7.23
CA ASN A 111 8.81 -2.14 8.47
C ASN A 111 8.73 -0.64 8.80
N PRO A 112 8.86 -0.21 10.08
CA PRO A 112 8.75 1.20 10.43
C PRO A 112 9.75 2.08 9.68
N HIS A 113 10.99 1.59 9.52
CA HIS A 113 12.05 2.24 8.75
C HIS A 113 11.66 2.54 7.29
N PHE A 114 10.82 1.71 6.66
CA PHE A 114 10.33 1.95 5.30
C PHE A 114 9.62 3.31 5.21
N PHE A 115 8.74 3.60 6.17
CA PHE A 115 7.94 4.83 6.16
C PHE A 115 8.75 6.06 6.56
N HIS A 116 9.77 5.91 7.40
CA HIS A 116 10.76 6.96 7.64
C HIS A 116 11.49 7.34 6.35
N ARG A 117 12.00 6.34 5.60
CA ARG A 117 12.65 6.56 4.31
C ARG A 117 11.71 7.13 3.26
N TYR A 118 10.44 6.70 3.24
CA TYR A 118 9.42 7.28 2.38
C TYR A 118 9.26 8.77 2.65
N LYS A 119 9.05 9.16 3.91
CA LYS A 119 8.91 10.58 4.28
C LYS A 119 10.16 11.38 3.90
N GLU A 120 11.35 10.94 4.34
CA GLU A 120 12.62 11.62 4.07
C GLU A 120 12.83 11.85 2.57
N ARG A 121 12.82 10.78 1.78
CA ARG A 121 13.21 10.83 0.36
C ARG A 121 12.12 11.44 -0.51
N PHE A 122 10.85 11.14 -0.22
CA PHE A 122 9.77 11.62 -1.08
C PHE A 122 9.47 13.10 -0.87
N MET A 123 9.72 13.66 0.33
CA MET A 123 9.58 15.10 0.56
C MET A 123 10.43 15.95 -0.40
N GLU A 124 11.59 15.46 -0.82
CA GLU A 124 12.50 16.17 -1.72
C GLU A 124 11.94 16.29 -3.14
N VAL A 125 11.17 15.29 -3.60
CA VAL A 125 10.77 15.16 -5.02
C VAL A 125 9.28 15.29 -5.27
N CYS A 126 8.43 15.21 -4.23
CA CYS A 126 6.99 15.32 -4.39
C CYS A 126 6.52 16.77 -4.64
N ASP A 127 5.29 16.91 -5.14
CA ASP A 127 4.65 18.22 -5.29
C ASP A 127 4.37 18.90 -3.95
N TRP A 128 4.07 20.20 -4.00
CA TRP A 128 3.86 21.01 -2.80
C TRP A 128 2.67 20.56 -1.95
N GLN A 129 1.64 19.94 -2.54
CA GLN A 129 0.46 19.46 -1.80
C GLN A 129 0.84 18.25 -0.95
N ILE A 130 1.56 17.30 -1.55
CA ILE A 130 2.02 16.10 -0.84
C ILE A 130 3.10 16.45 0.18
N ARG A 131 4.02 17.36 -0.17
CA ARG A 131 5.00 17.89 0.79
C ARG A 131 4.28 18.48 2.01
N GLY A 132 3.25 19.30 1.79
CA GLY A 132 2.42 19.84 2.87
C GLY A 132 1.77 18.76 3.75
N GLN A 133 1.23 17.69 3.15
CA GLN A 133 0.68 16.55 3.90
C GLN A 133 1.75 15.82 4.73
N LEU A 134 2.94 15.59 4.16
CA LEU A 134 4.05 14.92 4.85
C LEU A 134 4.62 15.78 5.98
N THR A 135 4.75 17.09 5.78
CA THR A 135 5.21 18.02 6.83
C THR A 135 4.23 18.11 7.99
N THR A 136 2.92 18.10 7.71
CA THR A 136 1.87 18.20 8.74
C THR A 136 1.49 16.87 9.39
N SER A 137 2.09 15.75 8.96
CA SER A 137 1.91 14.44 9.58
C SER A 137 2.34 14.46 11.06
N LYS A 138 1.43 14.10 11.96
CA LYS A 138 1.66 14.15 13.42
C LYS A 138 2.38 12.90 13.92
N ASN A 139 2.16 11.77 13.25
CA ASN A 139 2.72 10.48 13.64
C ASN A 139 2.97 9.60 12.40
N ILE A 140 3.55 8.42 12.64
CA ILE A 140 3.86 7.46 11.58
C ILE A 140 2.61 6.89 10.89
N ILE A 141 1.46 6.81 11.59
CA ILE A 141 0.21 6.34 10.99
C ILE A 141 -0.27 7.30 9.90
N ASP A 142 -0.09 8.62 10.10
CA ASP A 142 -0.39 9.61 9.06
C ASP A 142 0.50 9.41 7.82
N VAL A 143 1.78 9.09 8.02
CA VAL A 143 2.72 8.80 6.91
C VAL A 143 2.32 7.51 6.18
N ILE A 144 1.96 6.45 6.93
CA ILE A 144 1.42 5.21 6.36
C ILE A 144 0.16 5.51 5.54
N ALA A 145 -0.75 6.33 6.07
CA ALA A 145 -1.96 6.73 5.36
C ALA A 145 -1.66 7.48 4.06
N ILE A 146 -0.72 8.44 4.08
CA ILE A 146 -0.31 9.16 2.87
C ILE A 146 0.26 8.19 1.82
N TYR A 147 1.17 7.30 2.23
CA TYR A 147 1.74 6.29 1.35
C TYR A 147 0.66 5.37 0.75
N MET A 148 -0.19 4.78 1.59
CA MET A 148 -1.15 3.78 1.14
C MET A 148 -2.24 4.37 0.24
N LYS A 149 -2.72 5.59 0.52
CA LYS A 149 -3.68 6.30 -0.36
C LYS A 149 -3.15 6.49 -1.77
N ARG A 150 -1.83 6.67 -1.91
CA ARG A 150 -1.17 6.91 -3.18
C ARG A 150 -0.70 5.63 -3.85
N ASN A 151 -0.56 4.54 -3.11
CA ASN A 151 0.02 3.28 -3.56
C ASN A 151 -0.90 2.09 -3.21
N LEU A 152 -2.20 2.22 -3.53
CA LEU A 152 -3.25 1.24 -3.22
C LEU A 152 -3.02 -0.12 -3.88
N THR A 153 -2.39 -0.11 -5.04
CA THR A 153 -1.92 -1.30 -5.74
C THR A 153 -0.40 -1.26 -5.78
N MET A 154 0.22 -2.38 -5.46
CA MET A 154 1.64 -2.58 -5.69
C MET A 154 1.79 -3.80 -6.57
N THR A 155 2.69 -3.69 -7.54
CA THR A 155 3.15 -4.88 -8.23
C THR A 155 4.65 -4.95 -8.19
N TRP A 156 5.16 -6.16 -8.38
CA TRP A 156 6.57 -6.40 -8.23
C TRP A 156 7.19 -7.13 -9.40
N ILE A 157 8.48 -6.87 -9.56
CA ILE A 157 9.42 -7.53 -10.44
C ILE A 157 10.32 -8.34 -9.52
N GLU A 158 10.27 -9.66 -9.64
CA GLU A 158 11.28 -10.50 -9.01
C GLU A 158 12.61 -10.24 -9.71
N THR A 159 13.61 -9.80 -8.96
CA THR A 159 14.97 -9.78 -9.48
C THR A 159 15.56 -11.15 -9.18
N LYS A 160 16.37 -11.73 -10.08
CA LYS A 160 17.12 -12.97 -9.80
C LYS A 160 18.15 -12.80 -8.66
N SER A 161 18.18 -11.65 -7.99
CA SER A 161 19.08 -11.35 -6.89
C SER A 161 18.62 -12.11 -5.64
N VAL A 162 19.29 -13.23 -5.40
CA VAL A 162 19.12 -14.05 -4.19
C VAL A 162 20.36 -13.87 -3.33
N PHE A 163 20.18 -13.34 -2.12
CA PHE A 163 21.24 -13.28 -1.13
C PHE A 163 20.90 -14.22 0.04
N ARG A 164 21.63 -15.33 0.15
CA ARG A 164 21.35 -16.41 1.12
C ARG A 164 19.89 -16.92 0.99
N ASN A 165 19.09 -16.77 2.04
CA ASN A 165 17.69 -17.20 2.11
C ASN A 165 16.70 -16.09 1.67
N LYS A 166 17.20 -14.97 1.14
CA LYS A 166 16.39 -13.78 0.83
C LYS A 166 16.39 -13.50 -0.67
N ILE A 167 15.20 -13.29 -1.24
CA ILE A 167 15.02 -12.85 -2.62
C ILE A 167 14.68 -11.37 -2.59
N HIS A 168 15.42 -10.55 -3.35
CA HIS A 168 15.12 -9.14 -3.50
C HIS A 168 14.12 -8.92 -4.63
N ILE A 169 13.18 -8.01 -4.39
CA ILE A 169 12.04 -7.80 -5.26
C ILE A 169 11.83 -6.30 -5.40
N PHE A 170 11.72 -5.82 -6.63
CA PHE A 170 11.46 -4.41 -6.90
C PHE A 170 9.96 -4.23 -7.03
N GLY A 171 9.34 -3.44 -6.17
CA GLY A 171 7.92 -3.09 -6.21
C GLY A 171 7.70 -1.68 -6.72
N PRO A 172 7.64 -1.44 -8.06
CA PRO A 172 7.22 -0.15 -8.59
C PRO A 172 5.88 0.30 -8.01
N VAL A 173 5.84 1.54 -7.54
CA VAL A 173 4.63 2.20 -7.05
C VAL A 173 4.53 3.60 -7.67
N ASN A 174 3.47 4.35 -7.35
CA ASN A 174 3.25 5.67 -7.92
C ASN A 174 4.36 6.65 -7.52
N ASP A 175 4.78 6.58 -6.26
CA ASP A 175 5.74 7.52 -5.68
C ASP A 175 7.23 7.16 -5.94
N GLY A 176 7.50 5.95 -6.41
CA GLY A 176 8.87 5.43 -6.56
C GLY A 176 8.89 3.92 -6.61
N VAL A 177 9.80 3.31 -5.84
CA VAL A 177 9.95 1.85 -5.75
C VAL A 177 10.02 1.42 -4.29
N ALA A 178 9.17 0.47 -3.91
CA ALA A 178 9.30 -0.27 -2.67
C ALA A 178 10.31 -1.42 -2.87
N LEU A 179 11.40 -1.43 -2.11
CA LEU A 179 12.34 -2.54 -2.13
C LEU A 179 11.84 -3.62 -1.16
N LEU A 180 11.30 -4.67 -1.77
CA LEU A 180 10.74 -5.83 -1.09
C LEU A 180 11.79 -6.92 -0.95
N GLN A 181 11.59 -7.77 0.04
CA GLN A 181 12.42 -8.93 0.28
C GLN A 181 11.55 -10.10 0.72
N TRP A 182 11.64 -11.22 0.02
CA TRP A 182 11.04 -12.48 0.45
C TRP A 182 12.06 -13.27 1.27
N ASP A 183 11.76 -13.49 2.55
CA ASP A 183 12.54 -14.36 3.41
C ASP A 183 11.98 -15.80 3.33
N LYS A 184 12.73 -16.70 2.69
CA LYS A 184 12.30 -18.10 2.48
C LYS A 184 12.13 -18.87 3.80
N GLN A 185 12.94 -18.56 4.81
CA GLN A 185 12.91 -19.26 6.09
C GLN A 185 11.69 -18.82 6.91
N ARG A 186 11.44 -17.51 6.96
CA ARG A 186 10.30 -16.93 7.67
C ARG A 186 8.99 -17.00 6.88
N LYS A 187 9.06 -17.33 5.59
CA LYS A 187 7.93 -17.30 4.64
C LYS A 187 7.20 -15.95 4.69
N LEU A 188 7.98 -14.86 4.64
CA LEU A 188 7.49 -13.50 4.87
C LEU A 188 7.98 -12.55 3.80
N LEU A 189 7.05 -11.83 3.18
CA LEU A 189 7.33 -10.72 2.27
C LEU A 189 7.39 -9.41 3.07
N GLN A 190 8.53 -8.73 3.01
CA GLN A 190 8.74 -7.49 3.76
C GLN A 190 9.18 -6.35 2.84
N ALA A 191 8.66 -5.15 3.08
CA ALA A 191 9.18 -3.92 2.51
C ALA A 191 10.16 -3.27 3.50
N ASN A 192 11.43 -3.18 3.11
CA ASN A 192 12.52 -2.75 4.00
C ASN A 192 12.88 -1.27 3.83
N THR A 193 12.81 -0.79 2.59
CA THR A 193 13.13 0.60 2.25
C THR A 193 12.34 1.06 1.04
N PHE A 194 12.19 2.37 0.93
CA PHE A 194 11.61 3.05 -0.22
C PHE A 194 12.68 3.86 -0.94
N VAL A 195 12.66 3.87 -2.27
CA VAL A 195 13.53 4.72 -3.11
C VAL A 195 12.70 5.52 -4.11
N THR A 196 13.11 6.74 -4.40
CA THR A 196 12.47 7.61 -5.38
C THR A 196 13.06 7.36 -6.77
N MET A 197 12.34 7.76 -7.82
CA MET A 197 12.76 7.50 -9.21
C MET A 197 14.12 8.12 -9.56
N ASN A 198 14.47 9.26 -8.97
CA ASN A 198 15.76 9.94 -9.18
C ASN A 198 16.95 9.26 -8.48
N MET A 199 16.71 8.25 -7.64
CA MET A 199 17.77 7.46 -7.00
C MET A 199 18.14 6.20 -7.80
N LEU A 200 17.41 5.92 -8.88
CA LEU A 200 17.61 4.74 -9.70
C LEU A 200 18.66 5.02 -10.78
N ASP A 201 19.51 4.02 -11.06
CA ASP A 201 20.34 4.06 -12.26
C ASP A 201 19.50 3.88 -13.54
N GLU A 202 20.12 4.01 -14.72
CA GLU A 202 19.44 3.91 -16.00
C GLU A 202 18.76 2.54 -16.19
N LYS A 203 19.47 1.45 -15.85
CA LYS A 203 18.97 0.08 -15.97
C LYS A 203 17.76 -0.16 -15.06
N GLN A 204 17.84 0.28 -13.81
CA GLN A 204 16.75 0.21 -12.84
C GLN A 204 15.55 1.04 -13.28
N THR A 205 15.80 2.23 -13.86
CA THR A 205 14.75 3.10 -14.39
C THR A 205 14.01 2.42 -15.54
N GLU A 206 14.72 1.78 -16.46
CA GLU A 206 14.12 1.00 -17.55
C GLU A 206 13.28 -0.17 -17.04
N MET A 207 13.78 -0.93 -16.05
CA MET A 207 13.03 -2.01 -15.42
C MET A 207 11.72 -1.52 -14.80
N VAL A 208 11.75 -0.38 -14.10
CA VAL A 208 10.55 0.21 -13.50
C VAL A 208 9.56 0.68 -14.56
N LYS A 209 10.03 1.36 -15.62
CA LYS A 209 9.18 1.77 -16.75
C LYS A 209 8.53 0.57 -17.41
N TYR A 210 9.30 -0.48 -17.66
CA TYR A 210 8.83 -1.70 -18.29
C TYR A 210 7.73 -2.39 -17.46
N ALA A 211 7.92 -2.48 -16.15
CA ALA A 211 6.89 -3.03 -15.26
C ALA A 211 5.63 -2.16 -15.22
N LYS A 212 5.76 -0.82 -15.18
CA LYS A 212 4.60 0.08 -15.28
C LYS A 212 3.81 -0.13 -16.57
N ILE A 213 4.50 -0.36 -17.69
CA ILE A 213 3.86 -0.69 -18.97
C ILE A 213 3.12 -2.03 -18.87
N TYR A 214 3.73 -3.09 -18.33
CA TYR A 214 3.08 -4.38 -18.09
C TYR A 214 1.73 -4.24 -17.36
N PHE A 215 1.60 -3.32 -16.40
CA PHE A 215 0.36 -3.10 -15.66
C PHE A 215 -0.73 -2.43 -16.48
N SER A 216 -0.38 -1.53 -17.41
CA SER A 216 -1.36 -0.94 -18.33
C SER A 216 -1.97 -1.95 -19.30
N LEU A 217 -1.33 -3.12 -19.47
CA LEU A 217 -1.79 -4.16 -20.38
C LEU A 217 -2.91 -5.00 -19.79
N SER A 218 -3.86 -5.40 -20.65
CA SER A 218 -4.91 -6.36 -20.32
C SER A 218 -4.33 -7.75 -20.00
N LYS A 219 -5.09 -8.60 -19.29
CA LYS A 219 -4.66 -9.96 -18.93
C LYS A 219 -4.24 -10.81 -20.14
N ALA A 220 -4.88 -10.61 -21.30
CA ALA A 220 -4.54 -11.28 -22.55
C ALA A 220 -3.22 -10.77 -23.15
N GLN A 221 -2.95 -9.47 -23.06
CA GLN A 221 -1.71 -8.86 -23.52
C GLN A 221 -0.54 -9.19 -22.60
N ARG A 222 -0.77 -9.25 -21.28
CA ARG A 222 0.24 -9.68 -20.29
C ARG A 222 0.79 -11.08 -20.55
N LYS A 223 -0.06 -12.03 -21.00
CA LYS A 223 0.39 -13.38 -21.39
C LYS A 223 1.34 -13.40 -22.59
N LYS A 224 1.29 -12.36 -23.44
CA LYS A 224 2.16 -12.19 -24.62
C LYS A 224 3.36 -11.28 -24.33
N PHE A 225 3.37 -10.62 -23.17
CA PHE A 225 4.41 -9.70 -22.78
C PHE A 225 5.63 -10.49 -22.31
N ARG A 226 6.63 -10.58 -23.18
CA ARG A 226 7.92 -11.19 -22.86
C ARG A 226 8.73 -10.18 -22.07
N PHE A 227 9.01 -10.46 -20.80
CA PHE A 227 10.03 -9.70 -20.06
C PHE A 227 11.29 -9.65 -20.93
N PRO A 228 11.79 -8.46 -21.33
CA PRO A 228 13.01 -8.32 -22.08
C PRO A 228 14.15 -8.95 -21.29
N ASP A 229 15.09 -9.51 -22.02
CA ASP A 229 16.27 -10.22 -21.52
C ASP A 229 17.25 -9.31 -20.74
N PHE A 230 16.78 -8.26 -20.07
CA PHE A 230 17.57 -7.47 -19.11
C PHE A 230 18.05 -8.31 -17.90
N ILE A 231 17.54 -9.54 -17.78
CA ILE A 231 17.91 -10.55 -16.77
C ILE A 231 18.85 -11.63 -17.33
N SER A 232 19.64 -11.27 -18.35
CA SER A 232 20.71 -12.09 -18.92
C SER A 232 21.97 -11.24 -19.11
N ASN A 233 22.87 -11.34 -18.13
CA ASN A 233 24.34 -11.43 -18.23
C ASN A 233 24.91 -10.88 -16.92
N ASP A 234 24.95 -11.78 -15.93
CA ASP A 234 26.04 -12.06 -14.99
C ASP A 234 25.54 -13.02 -13.89
#